data_AF-A0A268QVN5-F1
#
_entry.id   AF-A0A268QVN5-F1
#
_cell.length_a   1.000
_cell.length_b   1.000
_cell.length_c   1.000
_cell.angle_alpha   90.00
_cell.angle_beta   90.00
_cell.angle_gamma   90.00
#
_symmetry.space_group_name_H-M   'P 1'
#
loop_
_entity.id
_entity.type
_entity.pdbx_description
1 polymer ?
#
loop_
_entity_poly.entity_id
_entity_poly.type
_entity_poly.pdbx_seq_one_letter_code
_entity_poly.pdbx_strand_id
1 'polypeptide(L)' 'PDINTFKELPDWIRENREQLEGKKILTYCTGGVRCEKFSGWLRKEGFEDVAQLHGGIVTYGKDPEVQGELWDGQCYV' A
#
# COMPACT_ATOMS: atom_id res chain seq x y z
N PRO A 1 -5.42 -6.96 8.10
CA PRO A 1 -4.58 -8.06 8.60
C PRO A 1 -4.10 -7.72 10.00
N ASP A 2 -4.12 -8.68 10.91
CA ASP A 2 -3.42 -8.53 12.19
C ASP A 2 -1.96 -8.97 11.99
N ILE A 3 -1.07 -8.02 11.71
CA ILE A 3 0.36 -8.25 11.47
C ILE A 3 1.19 -7.28 12.30
N ASN A 4 2.33 -7.74 12.81
CA ASN A 4 3.21 -6.92 13.66
C ASN A 4 4.36 -6.30 12.87
N THR A 5 4.82 -6.98 11.82
CA THR A 5 5.92 -6.50 10.99
C THR A 5 5.58 -6.55 9.51
N PHE A 6 6.19 -5.65 8.74
CA PHE A 6 6.02 -5.64 7.27
C PHE A 6 6.50 -6.94 6.60
N LYS A 7 7.40 -7.70 7.24
CA LYS A 7 7.91 -8.97 6.70
C LYS A 7 6.85 -10.08 6.69
N GLU A 8 5.80 -9.96 7.52
CA GLU A 8 4.69 -10.92 7.59
C GLU A 8 3.67 -10.70 6.46
N LEU A 9 3.64 -9.50 5.86
CA LEU A 9 2.63 -9.15 4.87
C LEU A 9 2.67 -10.04 3.61
N PRO A 10 3.85 -10.41 3.03
CA PRO A 10 3.92 -11.33 1.91
C PRO A 10 3.23 -12.68 2.16
N ASP A 11 3.45 -13.28 3.33
CA ASP A 11 2.86 -14.58 3.65
C ASP A 11 1.35 -14.45 3.88
N TRP A 12 0.91 -13.39 4.54
CA TRP A 12 -0.51 -13.08 4.69
C TRP A 12 -1.21 -12.93 3.33
N ILE A 13 -0.59 -12.25 2.36
CA ILE A 13 -1.16 -12.10 1.00
C ILE A 13 -1.30 -13.46 0.31
N ARG A 14 -0.31 -14.35 0.45
CA ARG A 14 -0.38 -15.68 -0.17
C ARG A 14 -1.50 -16.52 0.43
N GLU A 15 -1.65 -16.50 1.75
CA GLU A 15 -2.72 -17.18 2.47
C GLU A 15 -4.12 -16.62 2.13
N ASN A 16 -4.20 -15.35 1.72
CA ASN A 16 -5.45 -14.65 1.44
C ASN A 16 -5.59 -14.27 -0.04
N ARG A 17 -4.86 -14.94 -0.95
CA ARG A 17 -4.75 -14.57 -2.38
C ARG A 17 -6.11 -14.41 -3.04
N GLU A 18 -7.03 -15.35 -2.79
CA GLU A 18 -8.37 -15.35 -3.39
C GLU A 18 -9.17 -14.08 -3.07
N GLN A 19 -8.89 -13.40 -1.95
CA GLN A 19 -9.55 -12.15 -1.58
C GLN A 19 -9.11 -10.96 -2.45
N LEU A 20 -7.98 -11.08 -3.13
CA LEU A 20 -7.33 -10.02 -3.89
C LEU A 20 -7.29 -10.30 -5.39
N GLU A 21 -7.46 -11.55 -5.79
CA GLU A 21 -7.40 -11.96 -7.20
C GLU A 21 -8.46 -11.24 -8.05
N GLY A 22 -8.03 -10.73 -9.21
CA GLY A 22 -8.87 -9.93 -10.11
C GLY A 22 -9.24 -8.53 -9.62
N LYS A 23 -8.79 -8.09 -8.43
CA LYS A 23 -9.06 -6.75 -7.89
C LYS A 23 -7.95 -5.76 -8.25
N LYS A 24 -8.30 -4.48 -8.22
CA LYS A 24 -7.34 -3.37 -8.25
C LYS A 24 -6.76 -3.16 -6.86
N ILE A 25 -5.44 -3.14 -6.75
CA ILE A 25 -4.72 -3.04 -5.49
C ILE A 25 -3.97 -1.71 -5.45
N LEU A 26 -4.37 -0.82 -4.54
CA LEU A 26 -3.62 0.39 -4.21
C LEU A 26 -2.82 0.14 -2.93
N THR A 27 -1.51 0.35 -3.00
CA THR A 27 -0.61 0.26 -1.84
C THR A 27 -0.23 1.66 -1.34
N TYR A 28 -0.22 1.87 -0.03
CA TYR A 28 0.25 3.12 0.56
C TYR A 28 0.97 2.86 1.89
N CYS A 29 1.89 3.75 2.25
CA CYS A 29 2.56 3.81 3.54
C CYS A 29 2.95 5.25 3.85
N THR A 30 3.56 5.52 5.01
CA THR A 30 3.88 6.89 5.47
C THR A 30 4.62 7.72 4.40
N GLY A 31 5.69 7.18 3.80
CA GLY A 31 6.55 7.91 2.85
C GLY A 31 6.88 7.14 1.56
N GLY A 32 6.07 6.15 1.18
CA GLY A 32 6.22 5.40 -0.09
C GLY A 32 7.25 4.27 -0.13
N VAL A 33 8.36 4.33 0.64
CA VAL A 33 9.48 3.37 0.51
C VAL A 33 9.11 1.87 0.64
N ARG A 34 8.14 1.53 1.49
CA ARG A 34 7.66 0.14 1.62
C ARG A 34 6.87 -0.28 0.39
N CYS A 35 6.09 0.63 -0.17
CA CYS A 35 5.26 0.41 -1.35
C CYS A 35 6.09 0.20 -2.62
N GLU A 36 7.25 0.85 -2.74
CA GLU A 36 8.17 0.62 -3.87
C GLU A 36 8.58 -0.85 -3.97
N LYS A 37 8.96 -1.46 -2.84
CA LYS A 37 9.30 -2.88 -2.79
C LYS A 37 8.07 -3.77 -2.90
N PHE A 38 7.00 -3.42 -2.19
CA PHE A 38 5.82 -4.27 -2.06
C PHE A 38 5.01 -4.36 -3.35
N SER A 39 4.78 -3.23 -4.02
CA SER A 39 4.07 -3.22 -5.31
C SER A 39 4.82 -4.01 -6.38
N GLY A 40 6.16 -3.90 -6.42
CA GLY A 40 6.99 -4.73 -7.27
C GLY A 40 6.92 -6.22 -6.93
N TRP A 41 6.83 -6.56 -5.64
CA TRP A 41 6.62 -7.95 -5.21
C TRP A 41 5.23 -8.47 -5.60
N LEU A 42 4.15 -7.71 -5.38
CA LEU A 42 2.79 -8.09 -5.79
C LEU A 42 2.71 -8.38 -7.29
N ARG A 43 3.31 -7.51 -8.12
CA ARG A 43 3.39 -7.76 -9.56
C ARG A 43 4.13 -9.05 -9.91
N LYS A 44 5.20 -9.39 -9.18
CA LYS A 44 5.93 -10.65 -9.35
C LYS A 44 5.13 -11.88 -8.93
N GLU A 45 4.25 -11.77 -7.94
CA GLU A 45 3.35 -12.86 -7.51
C GLU A 45 2.16 -13.06 -8.48
N GLY A 46 2.01 -12.17 -9.47
CA GLY A 46 1.01 -12.29 -10.53
C GLY A 46 -0.20 -11.37 -10.39
N PHE A 47 -0.18 -10.38 -9.48
CA PHE A 47 -1.23 -9.36 -9.42
C PHE A 47 -1.02 -8.32 -10.53
N GLU A 48 -2.01 -8.15 -11.40
CA GLU A 48 -1.89 -7.32 -12.60
C GLU A 48 -2.15 -5.83 -12.33
N ASP A 49 -3.26 -5.49 -11.66
CA ASP A 49 -3.66 -4.10 -11.41
C ASP A 49 -3.17 -3.63 -10.04
N VAL A 50 -1.87 -3.31 -9.96
CA VAL A 50 -1.20 -2.82 -8.75
C VAL A 50 -0.68 -1.40 -8.93
N ALA A 51 -1.16 -0.50 -8.09
CA ALA A 51 -0.72 0.89 -7.99
C ALA A 51 -0.11 1.19 -6.60
N GLN A 52 0.62 2.30 -6.52
CA GLN A 52 1.10 2.83 -5.24
C GLN A 52 0.85 4.33 -5.15
N LEU A 53 0.60 4.81 -3.93
CA LEU A 53 0.57 6.24 -3.64
C LEU A 53 2.00 6.78 -3.62
N HIS A 54 2.38 7.48 -4.69
CA HIS A 54 3.72 8.04 -4.82
C HIS A 54 4.00 9.05 -3.70
N GLY A 55 5.15 8.91 -3.04
CA GLY A 55 5.53 9.74 -1.89
C GLY A 55 4.74 9.46 -0.60
N GLY A 56 3.80 8.50 -0.61
CA GLY A 56 3.04 8.08 0.57
C GLY A 56 2.08 9.13 1.14
N ILE A 57 1.57 8.83 2.33
CA ILE A 57 0.58 9.67 3.05
C ILE A 57 1.12 11.08 3.28
N VAL A 58 2.41 11.22 3.60
CA VAL A 58 3.03 12.52 3.88
C VAL A 58 3.00 13.43 2.65
N THR A 59 3.22 12.89 1.46
CA THR A 59 3.17 13.68 0.21
C THR A 59 1.73 14.01 -0.13
N TYR A 60 0.83 13.03 -0.04
CA TYR A 60 -0.61 13.22 -0.26
C TYR A 60 -1.22 14.31 0.63
N GLY A 61 -0.83 14.37 1.91
CA GLY A 61 -1.31 15.40 2.84
C GLY A 61 -0.71 16.80 2.60
N LYS A 62 0.43 16.90 1.92
CA LYS A 62 1.11 18.19 1.62
C LYS A 62 0.83 18.72 0.22
N ASP A 63 0.22 17.90 -0.62
CA ASP A 63 -0.13 18.27 -1.98
C ASP A 63 -1.13 19.45 -1.96
N PRO A 64 -0.89 20.53 -2.72
CA PRO A 64 -1.71 21.73 -2.67
C PRO A 64 -3.11 21.55 -3.28
N GLU A 65 -3.31 20.54 -4.12
CA GLU A 65 -4.60 20.29 -4.77
C GLU A 65 -5.48 19.37 -3.92
N VAL A 66 -4.92 18.25 -3.45
CA VAL A 66 -5.72 17.23 -2.73
C VAL A 66 -5.67 17.40 -1.21
N GLN A 67 -4.63 18.01 -0.65
CA GLN A 67 -4.52 18.37 0.77
C GLN A 67 -4.86 17.24 1.76
N GLY A 68 -4.66 15.98 1.37
CA GLY A 68 -5.06 14.83 2.18
C GLY A 68 -6.56 14.61 2.32
N GLU A 69 -7.40 15.05 1.38
CA GLU A 69 -8.88 15.07 1.47
C GLU A 69 -9.50 13.76 1.99
N LEU A 70 -8.95 12.60 1.60
CA LEU A 70 -9.44 11.27 2.00
C LEU A 70 -8.67 10.66 3.19
N TRP A 71 -7.82 11.42 3.85
CA TRP A 71 -7.05 10.96 5.01
C TRP A 71 -7.75 11.34 6.32
N ASP A 72 -8.09 10.33 7.12
CA ASP A 72 -8.69 10.51 8.44
C ASP A 72 -7.69 10.20 9.57
N GLY A 73 -7.71 11.03 10.61
CA GLY A 73 -6.93 10.81 11.83
C GLY A 73 -5.46 11.22 11.73
N GLN A 74 -4.60 10.55 12.48
CA GLN A 74 -3.19 10.91 12.63
C GLN A 74 -2.28 9.97 11.84
N CYS A 75 -1.23 10.52 11.21
CA CYS A 75 -0.20 9.74 10.56
C CYS A 75 0.90 9.36 11.57
N TYR A 76 1.04 8.07 11.86
CA TYR A 76 2.11 7.57 12.73
C TYR A 76 3.48 7.74 12.06
N VAL A 77 4.42 8.31 12.81
CA VAL A 77 5.80 8.62 12.41
C VAL A 77 6.82 8.01 13.35
#